data_AF-A0A3M2DGI7-F1
#
_entry.id   AF-A0A3M2DGI7-F1
#
_cell.length_a   1.000
_cell.length_b   1.000
_cell.length_c   1.000
_cell.angle_alpha   90.00
_cell.angle_beta   90.00
_cell.angle_gamma   90.00
#
_symmetry.space_group_name_H-M   'P 1'
#
loop_
_entity.id
_entity.type
_entity.pdbx_description
1 polymer ?
#
loop_
_entity_poly.entity_id
_entity_poly.type
_entity_poly.pdbx_seq_one_letter_code
_entity_poly.pdbx_strand_id
1 'polypeptide(L)'
;MVCDICNARVKELRRGRCWGCYTKWAESRPVGLGATCVMCGERRRDNLRSVELLGSWMPCCHTCAARIVRLEPLPQTLAGIRRALERDRRRASRRVGKPDTRVFPRERRTSDRRRPRAHDADDLLSIDDDMILEIEELEALAGEMSRPANDGDDLTRIRELPFAADG
;
A
#
# COMPACT_ATOMS: atom_id res chain seq x y z
N MET A 1 -22.05 14.93 -34.25
CA MET A 1 -20.68 15.50 -34.35
C MET A 1 -19.70 14.37 -34.64
N VAL A 2 -18.48 14.66 -35.10
CA VAL A 2 -17.47 13.64 -35.50
C VAL A 2 -16.30 13.67 -34.52
N CYS A 3 -15.79 12.49 -34.11
CA CYS A 3 -14.62 12.38 -33.23
C CYS A 3 -13.31 12.67 -33.97
N ASP A 4 -12.46 13.55 -33.45
CA ASP A 4 -11.19 13.94 -34.09
C ASP A 4 -10.15 12.80 -34.20
N ILE A 5 -10.33 11.71 -33.43
CA ILE A 5 -9.36 10.61 -33.34
C ILE A 5 -9.78 9.41 -34.18
N CYS A 6 -11.05 9.03 -34.13
CA CYS A 6 -11.54 7.82 -34.81
C CYS A 6 -12.60 8.10 -35.88
N ASN A 7 -12.94 9.37 -36.13
CA ASN A 7 -13.96 9.80 -37.09
C ASN A 7 -15.36 9.20 -36.91
N ALA A 8 -15.64 8.57 -35.76
CA ALA A 8 -16.97 8.08 -35.44
C ALA A 8 -17.97 9.23 -35.26
N ARG A 9 -19.18 9.08 -35.82
CA ARG A 9 -20.30 10.00 -35.56
C ARG A 9 -20.94 9.65 -34.21
N VAL A 10 -20.94 10.61 -33.29
CA VAL A 10 -21.49 10.45 -31.93
C VAL A 10 -22.41 11.61 -31.54
N LYS A 11 -23.28 11.35 -30.56
CA LYS A 11 -24.23 12.34 -30.01
C LYS A 11 -23.53 13.45 -29.22
N GLU A 12 -22.50 13.10 -28.46
CA GLU A 12 -21.77 14.01 -27.58
C GLU A 12 -20.27 13.81 -27.75
N LEU A 13 -19.52 14.92 -27.67
CA LEU A 13 -18.06 14.93 -27.69
C LEU A 13 -17.55 15.55 -26.40
N ARG A 14 -16.45 15.02 -25.87
CA ARG A 14 -15.72 15.59 -24.74
C ARG A 14 -14.33 15.97 -25.20
N ARG A 15 -14.04 17.27 -25.21
CA ARG A 15 -12.76 17.83 -25.72
C ARG A 15 -12.43 17.32 -27.14
N GLY A 16 -13.41 17.32 -28.06
CA GLY A 16 -13.25 16.85 -29.45
C GLY A 16 -13.24 15.33 -29.65
N ARG A 17 -13.34 14.54 -28.56
CA ARG A 17 -13.23 13.07 -28.62
C ARG A 17 -14.55 12.40 -28.26
N CYS A 18 -14.83 11.25 -28.89
CA CYS A 18 -15.87 10.35 -28.42
C CYS A 18 -15.49 9.75 -27.07
N TRP A 19 -16.48 9.23 -26.33
CA TRP A 19 -16.27 8.68 -24.99
C TRP A 19 -15.16 7.62 -24.92
N GLY A 20 -15.10 6.69 -25.89
CA GLY A 20 -14.05 5.66 -25.93
C GLY A 20 -12.64 6.23 -26.13
N CYS A 21 -12.46 7.14 -27.09
CA CYS A 21 -11.18 7.82 -27.32
C CYS A 21 -10.79 8.73 -26.16
N TYR A 22 -11.77 9.36 -25.51
CA TYR A 22 -11.56 10.18 -24.32
C TYR A 22 -11.06 9.34 -23.15
N THR A 23 -11.71 8.21 -22.85
CA THR A 23 -11.33 7.32 -21.74
C THR A 23 -9.94 6.76 -21.94
N LYS A 24 -9.63 6.23 -23.14
CA LYS A 24 -8.28 5.75 -23.46
C LYS A 24 -7.22 6.84 -23.29
N TRP A 25 -7.50 8.04 -23.78
CA TRP A 25 -6.61 9.18 -23.60
C TRP A 25 -6.42 9.54 -22.13
N ALA A 26 -7.50 9.64 -21.36
CA ALA A 26 -7.48 9.96 -19.94
C ALA A 26 -6.68 8.92 -19.12
N GLU A 27 -6.84 7.64 -19.44
CA GLU A 27 -6.14 6.53 -18.78
C GLU A 27 -4.65 6.46 -19.15
N SER A 28 -4.28 6.84 -20.37
CA SER A 28 -2.88 6.89 -20.82
C SER A 28 -2.07 8.06 -20.25
N ARG A 29 -2.72 9.00 -19.54
CA ARG A 29 -2.02 10.19 -19.05
C ARG A 29 -0.97 9.79 -18.01
N PRO A 30 0.30 10.19 -18.18
CA PRO A 30 1.33 9.90 -17.20
C PRO A 30 1.05 10.67 -15.90
N VAL A 31 1.44 10.07 -14.80
CA VAL A 31 1.53 10.73 -13.50
C VAL A 31 2.96 11.24 -13.31
N GLY A 32 3.12 12.48 -12.84
CA GLY A 32 4.43 13.10 -12.61
C GLY A 32 5.29 12.32 -11.62
N LEU A 33 6.62 12.46 -11.75
CA LEU A 33 7.58 11.88 -10.80
C LEU A 33 7.36 12.46 -9.39
N GLY A 34 7.45 11.63 -8.36
CA GLY A 34 7.22 12.04 -6.97
C GLY A 34 5.77 12.38 -6.62
N ALA A 35 4.82 12.19 -7.54
CA ALA A 35 3.41 12.42 -7.26
C ALA A 35 2.90 11.49 -6.15
N THR A 36 1.92 11.98 -5.40
CA THR A 36 1.24 11.20 -4.37
C THR A 36 -0.27 11.29 -4.58
N CYS A 37 -1.00 10.25 -4.21
CA CYS A 37 -2.45 10.26 -4.28
C CYS A 37 -3.02 11.38 -3.40
N VAL A 38 -3.75 12.32 -4.00
CA VAL A 38 -4.35 13.48 -3.31
C VAL A 38 -5.35 13.08 -2.21
N MET A 39 -5.82 11.83 -2.21
CA MET A 39 -6.85 11.32 -1.31
C MET A 39 -6.33 10.43 -0.17
N CYS A 40 -5.23 9.71 -0.36
CA CYS A 40 -4.71 8.77 0.65
C CYS A 40 -3.20 8.79 0.84
N GLY A 41 -2.46 9.59 0.06
CA GLY A 41 -1.01 9.67 0.15
C GLY A 41 -0.25 8.47 -0.41
N GLU A 42 -0.90 7.55 -1.13
CA GLU A 42 -0.22 6.46 -1.85
C GLU A 42 0.88 7.04 -2.75
N ARG A 43 2.08 6.45 -2.70
CA ARG A 43 3.28 6.92 -3.40
C ARG A 43 3.75 5.96 -4.49
N ARG A 44 3.26 4.70 -4.50
CA ARG A 44 3.64 3.71 -5.52
C ARG A 44 3.14 4.15 -6.88
N ARG A 45 4.06 4.48 -7.77
CA ARG A 45 3.78 5.05 -9.09
C ARG A 45 2.82 4.20 -9.93
N ASP A 46 3.00 2.88 -9.91
CA ASP A 46 2.18 1.93 -10.68
C ASP A 46 0.71 1.91 -10.23
N ASN A 47 0.47 2.32 -8.99
CA ASN A 47 -0.87 2.43 -8.43
C ASN A 47 -1.54 3.77 -8.71
N LEU A 48 -0.81 4.76 -9.27
CA LEU A 48 -1.31 6.10 -9.52
C LEU A 48 -1.83 6.25 -10.95
N ARG A 49 -2.90 7.02 -11.10
CA ARG A 49 -3.45 7.48 -12.38
C ARG A 49 -3.84 8.95 -12.29
N SER A 50 -3.82 9.64 -13.42
CA SER A 50 -4.38 10.99 -13.52
C SER A 50 -5.91 10.91 -13.61
N VAL A 51 -6.61 11.68 -12.78
CA VAL A 51 -8.08 11.73 -12.78
C VAL A 51 -8.53 13.18 -12.86
N GLU A 52 -9.49 13.46 -13.72
CA GLU A 52 -10.14 14.77 -13.78
C GLU A 52 -11.19 14.87 -12.66
N LEU A 53 -10.97 15.77 -11.72
CA LEU A 53 -11.86 16.06 -10.60
C LEU A 53 -12.01 17.57 -10.48
N LEU A 54 -13.25 18.05 -10.35
CA LEU A 54 -13.56 19.48 -10.21
C LEU A 54 -12.88 20.35 -11.29
N GLY A 55 -12.87 19.85 -12.54
CA GLY A 55 -12.25 20.53 -13.68
C GLY A 55 -10.72 20.48 -13.76
N SER A 56 -10.05 19.85 -12.78
CA SER A 56 -8.59 19.78 -12.71
C SER A 56 -8.08 18.34 -12.76
N TRP A 57 -6.89 18.14 -13.36
CA TRP A 57 -6.24 16.83 -13.38
C TRP A 57 -5.40 16.62 -12.12
N MET A 58 -5.70 15.57 -11.36
CA MET A 58 -5.01 15.24 -10.11
C MET A 58 -4.55 13.79 -10.06
N PRO A 59 -3.41 13.51 -9.41
CA PRO A 59 -2.96 12.14 -9.17
C PRO A 59 -3.83 11.47 -8.10
N CYS A 60 -4.40 10.33 -8.44
CA CYS A 60 -5.16 9.48 -7.53
C CYS A 60 -4.75 8.02 -7.70
N CYS A 61 -4.74 7.24 -6.63
CA CYS A 61 -4.54 5.80 -6.78
C CYS A 61 -5.79 5.13 -7.40
N HIS A 62 -5.61 3.98 -8.06
CA HIS A 62 -6.70 3.23 -8.72
C HIS A 62 -7.90 3.01 -7.78
N THR A 63 -7.64 2.66 -6.53
CA THR A 63 -8.68 2.44 -5.52
C THR A 63 -9.46 3.70 -5.18
N CYS A 64 -8.79 4.86 -5.03
CA CYS A 64 -9.48 6.11 -4.76
C CYS A 64 -10.27 6.57 -5.99
N ALA A 65 -9.69 6.48 -7.18
CA ALA A 65 -10.35 6.82 -8.44
C ALA A 65 -11.66 6.03 -8.62
N ALA A 66 -11.61 4.71 -8.45
CA ALA A 66 -12.78 3.84 -8.58
C ALA A 66 -13.89 4.18 -7.57
N ARG A 67 -13.52 4.57 -6.34
CA ARG A 67 -14.50 4.98 -5.32
C ARG A 67 -15.11 6.35 -5.60
N ILE A 68 -14.33 7.30 -6.12
CA ILE A 68 -14.83 8.64 -6.44
C ILE A 68 -15.92 8.58 -7.52
N VAL A 69 -15.75 7.74 -8.54
CA VAL A 69 -16.76 7.55 -9.60
C VAL A 69 -18.10 7.05 -9.06
N ARG A 70 -18.11 6.41 -7.88
CA ARG A 70 -19.32 5.88 -7.22
C ARG A 70 -19.94 6.88 -6.22
N LEU A 71 -19.35 8.06 -6.03
CA LEU A 71 -19.91 9.06 -5.13
C LEU A 71 -21.05 9.80 -5.84
N GLU A 72 -22.27 9.56 -5.36
CA GLU A 72 -23.46 10.26 -5.84
C GLU A 72 -24.24 10.82 -4.63
N PRO A 73 -24.35 12.16 -4.48
CA PRO A 73 -23.76 13.19 -5.33
C PRO A 73 -22.24 13.34 -5.14
N LEU A 74 -21.53 13.78 -6.19
CA LEU A 74 -20.11 14.12 -6.10
C LEU A 74 -19.92 15.42 -5.28
N PRO A 75 -19.17 15.41 -4.16
CA PRO A 75 -18.91 16.62 -3.40
C PRO A 75 -18.13 17.67 -4.22
N GLN A 76 -18.52 18.94 -4.12
CA GLN A 76 -17.93 20.05 -4.87
C GLN A 76 -16.57 20.53 -4.32
N THR A 77 -16.02 19.87 -3.30
CA THR A 77 -14.73 20.23 -2.69
C THR A 77 -13.87 19.00 -2.48
N LEU A 78 -12.55 19.16 -2.61
CA LEU A 78 -11.59 18.07 -2.35
C LEU A 78 -11.67 17.55 -0.91
N ALA A 79 -11.84 18.45 0.06
CA ALA A 79 -12.06 18.09 1.46
C ALA A 79 -13.33 17.25 1.64
N GLY A 80 -14.41 17.60 0.93
CA GLY A 80 -15.66 16.83 0.91
C GLY A 80 -15.47 15.42 0.34
N ILE A 81 -14.75 15.31 -0.78
CA ILE A 81 -14.40 14.02 -1.38
C ILE A 81 -13.58 13.17 -0.40
N ARG A 82 -12.53 13.73 0.21
CA ARG A 82 -11.71 13.03 1.21
C ARG A 82 -12.56 12.51 2.37
N ARG A 83 -13.43 13.35 2.94
CA ARG A 83 -14.33 12.97 4.05
C ARG A 83 -15.35 11.91 3.63
N ALA A 84 -15.83 11.92 2.40
CA ALA A 84 -16.70 10.87 1.85
C ALA A 84 -15.95 9.53 1.72
N LEU A 85 -14.75 9.54 1.15
CA LEU A 85 -13.92 8.35 1.00
C LEU A 85 -13.47 7.77 2.35
N GLU A 86 -13.16 8.61 3.33
CA GLU A 86 -12.77 8.16 4.66
C GLU A 86 -13.92 7.45 5.38
N ARG A 87 -15.15 7.98 5.27
CA ARG A 87 -16.35 7.30 5.79
C ARG A 87 -16.53 5.93 5.15
N ASP A 88 -16.36 5.83 3.84
CA ASP A 88 -16.45 4.56 3.11
C ASP A 88 -15.36 3.56 3.55
N ARG A 89 -14.10 4.01 3.71
CA ARG A 89 -13.02 3.17 4.26
C ARG A 89 -13.33 2.67 5.66
N ARG A 90 -13.81 3.54 6.55
CA ARG A 90 -14.22 3.17 7.92
C ARG A 90 -15.41 2.21 7.94
N ARG A 91 -16.37 2.39 7.02
CA ARG A 91 -17.50 1.46 6.87
C ARG A 91 -17.03 0.09 6.39
N ALA A 92 -16.13 0.05 5.42
CA ALA A 92 -15.54 -1.20 4.92
C ALA A 92 -14.67 -1.93 5.96
N SER A 93 -14.00 -1.19 6.86
CA SER A 93 -13.19 -1.79 7.92
C SER A 93 -14.03 -2.36 9.07
N ARG A 94 -15.26 -1.86 9.26
CA ARG A 94 -16.22 -2.44 10.20
C ARG A 94 -16.67 -3.80 9.66
N ARG A 95 -16.11 -4.88 10.21
CA ARG A 95 -16.56 -6.27 9.98
C ARG A 95 -17.89 -6.54 10.68
N VAL A 96 -18.91 -5.73 10.41
CA VAL A 96 -20.26 -5.92 10.96
C VAL A 96 -21.02 -6.82 10.00
N GLY A 97 -21.51 -7.97 10.49
CA GLY A 97 -22.37 -8.88 9.73
C GLY A 97 -21.67 -9.79 8.71
N LYS A 98 -20.33 -9.81 8.62
CA LYS A 98 -19.63 -10.82 7.82
C LYS A 98 -19.43 -12.09 8.66
N PRO A 99 -19.83 -13.28 8.17
CA PRO A 99 -19.53 -14.54 8.86
C PRO A 99 -18.01 -14.66 9.01
N ASP A 100 -17.54 -15.07 10.19
CA ASP A 100 -16.11 -15.26 10.43
C ASP A 100 -15.65 -16.44 9.57
N THR A 101 -14.80 -16.19 8.57
CA THR A 101 -14.33 -17.22 7.63
C THR A 101 -13.15 -18.02 8.19
N ARG A 102 -12.80 -17.83 9.47
CA ARG A 102 -11.72 -18.58 10.12
C ARG A 102 -12.21 -19.98 10.48
N VAL A 103 -11.41 -20.98 10.09
CA VAL A 103 -11.62 -22.40 10.42
C VAL A 103 -11.66 -22.63 11.94
N PHE A 104 -10.91 -21.83 12.70
CA PHE A 104 -10.96 -21.82 14.15
C PHE A 104 -11.36 -20.41 14.63
N PRO A 105 -12.59 -20.21 15.13
CA PRO A 105 -13.02 -18.96 15.73
C PRO A 105 -12.28 -18.77 17.07
N ARG A 106 -11.01 -18.37 17.01
CA ARG A 106 -10.28 -18.01 18.21
C ARG A 106 -10.88 -16.72 18.75
N GLU A 107 -11.32 -16.75 19.99
CA GLU A 107 -11.91 -15.61 20.69
C GLU A 107 -10.99 -14.39 20.55
N ARG A 108 -11.54 -13.29 20.03
CA ARG A 108 -10.74 -12.07 19.86
C ARG A 108 -10.31 -11.65 21.24
N ARG A 109 -8.99 -11.59 21.46
CA ARG A 109 -8.36 -10.92 22.60
C ARG A 109 -8.64 -9.41 22.54
N THR A 110 -9.89 -9.01 22.76
CA THR A 110 -10.30 -7.62 22.94
C THR A 110 -10.28 -7.22 24.41
N SER A 111 -10.34 -8.18 25.34
CA SER A 111 -10.22 -7.95 26.79
C SER A 111 -8.77 -7.83 27.28
N ASP A 112 -7.80 -8.42 26.59
CA ASP A 112 -6.39 -8.44 27.06
C ASP A 112 -5.62 -7.14 26.83
N ARG A 113 -6.09 -6.24 25.96
CA ARG A 113 -5.42 -4.94 25.74
C ARG A 113 -5.71 -3.90 26.84
N ARG A 114 -6.58 -4.21 27.80
CA ARG A 114 -6.94 -3.32 28.92
C ARG A 114 -6.82 -3.99 30.28
N ARG A 115 -6.04 -5.07 30.39
CA ARG A 115 -5.49 -5.40 31.70
C ARG A 115 -4.25 -4.52 31.86
N PRO A 116 -4.18 -3.64 32.88
CA PRO A 116 -2.87 -3.23 33.38
C PRO A 116 -2.13 -4.54 33.61
N ARG A 117 -0.96 -4.73 33.00
CA ARG A 117 -0.13 -5.86 33.41
C ARG A 117 0.16 -5.61 34.88
N ALA A 118 -0.39 -6.44 35.76
CA ALA A 118 -0.04 -6.43 37.18
C ALA A 118 1.42 -6.85 37.44
N HIS A 119 2.23 -6.95 36.38
CA HIS A 119 3.65 -7.25 36.40
C HIS A 119 4.54 -6.08 35.95
N ASP A 120 3.98 -4.91 35.61
CA ASP A 120 4.78 -3.72 35.26
C ASP A 120 5.24 -2.97 36.53
N ALA A 121 5.91 -3.65 37.45
CA ALA A 121 6.66 -3.03 38.54
C ALA A 121 8.10 -3.56 38.68
N ASP A 122 8.40 -4.77 38.19
CA ASP A 122 9.72 -5.41 38.38
C ASP A 122 10.45 -5.82 37.08
N ASP A 123 9.90 -5.51 35.91
CA ASP A 123 10.54 -5.83 34.61
C ASP A 123 10.87 -4.56 33.82
N LEU A 124 11.29 -3.52 34.54
CA LEU A 124 12.20 -2.54 33.96
C LEU A 124 13.50 -3.30 33.74
N LEU A 125 13.81 -3.59 32.48
CA LEU A 125 15.12 -4.03 32.03
C LEU A 125 16.19 -3.20 32.77
N SER A 126 16.79 -3.78 33.81
CA SER A 126 18.00 -3.24 34.40
C SER A 126 19.04 -3.40 33.31
N ILE A 127 19.32 -2.30 32.61
CA ILE A 127 20.51 -2.21 31.80
C ILE A 127 21.64 -2.29 32.84
N ASP A 128 22.29 -3.45 32.93
CA ASP A 128 23.53 -3.54 33.70
C ASP A 128 24.49 -2.52 33.10
N ASP A 129 25.02 -1.63 33.93
CA ASP A 129 25.96 -0.59 33.49
C ASP A 129 27.24 -1.19 32.86
N ASP A 130 27.49 -2.49 33.07
CA ASP A 130 28.54 -3.29 32.43
C ASP A 130 28.28 -3.59 30.94
N MET A 131 27.09 -3.27 30.42
CA MET A 131 26.72 -3.48 29.01
C MET A 131 26.95 -2.25 28.11
N ILE A 132 27.57 -1.20 28.65
CA ILE A 132 27.97 0.00 27.91
C ILE A 132 29.40 -0.20 27.41
N LEU A 133 29.56 -0.66 26.17
CA LEU A 133 30.88 -0.74 25.52
C LEU A 133 31.39 0.66 25.18
N GLU A 134 32.59 1.00 25.64
CA GLU A 134 33.28 2.21 25.22
C GLU A 134 33.68 2.09 23.74
N ILE A 135 33.67 3.21 23.01
CA ILE A 135 33.84 3.24 21.54
C ILE A 135 35.15 2.57 21.09
N GLU A 136 36.19 2.59 21.93
CA GLU A 136 37.48 1.97 21.67
C GLU A 136 37.43 0.43 21.71
N GLU A 137 36.56 -0.17 22.54
CA GLU A 137 36.38 -1.64 22.59
C GLU A 137 35.55 -2.17 21.41
N LEU A 138 34.64 -1.36 20.89
CA LEU A 138 33.81 -1.70 19.74
C LEU A 138 34.64 -1.84 18.46
N GLU A 139 35.70 -1.03 18.32
CA GLU A 139 36.63 -1.09 17.18
C GLU A 139 37.52 -2.35 17.22
N ALA A 140 37.91 -2.82 18.41
CA ALA A 140 38.68 -4.06 18.58
C ALA A 140 37.86 -5.30 18.17
N LEU A 141 36.59 -5.38 18.58
CA LEU A 141 35.66 -6.46 18.21
C LEU A 141 35.34 -6.46 16.70
N ALA A 142 35.20 -5.27 16.09
CA ALA A 142 34.99 -5.16 14.64
C ALA A 142 36.21 -5.66 13.83
N GLY A 143 37.43 -5.51 14.38
CA GLY A 143 38.66 -6.05 13.80
C GLY A 143 38.68 -7.59 13.75
N GLU A 144 38.14 -8.26 14.77
CA GLU A 144 38.09 -9.73 14.82
C GLU A 144 37.06 -10.33 13.86
N MET A 145 35.94 -9.62 13.61
CA MET A 145 34.92 -10.01 12.64
C MET A 145 35.35 -9.82 11.18
N SER A 146 36.46 -9.11 10.93
CA SER A 146 37.00 -8.86 9.59
C SER A 146 37.94 -9.96 9.07
N ARG A 147 38.06 -11.09 9.77
CA ARG A 147 38.75 -12.26 9.22
C ARG A 147 37.96 -12.77 8.01
N PRO A 148 38.54 -12.79 6.79
CA PRO A 148 37.85 -13.35 5.64
C PRO A 148 37.57 -14.82 5.94
N ALA A 149 36.29 -15.20 5.92
CA ALA A 149 35.88 -16.59 5.92
C ALA A 149 36.50 -17.23 4.68
N ASN A 150 37.48 -18.11 4.90
CA ASN A 150 38.01 -18.96 3.83
C ASN A 150 36.86 -19.78 3.24
N ASP A 151 36.87 -19.82 1.92
CA ASP A 151 36.31 -20.85 1.03
C ASP A 151 34.78 -20.99 0.93
N GLY A 152 34.22 -20.25 -0.03
CA GLY A 152 33.93 -20.87 -1.33
C GLY A 152 32.66 -21.72 -1.48
N ASP A 153 31.78 -21.81 -0.48
CA ASP A 153 30.47 -22.45 -0.70
C ASP A 153 29.46 -21.43 -1.27
N ASP A 154 29.26 -21.52 -2.58
CA ASP A 154 28.20 -20.83 -3.32
C ASP A 154 26.82 -21.27 -2.80
N LEU A 155 26.29 -20.50 -1.85
CA LEU A 155 24.98 -20.70 -1.21
C LEU A 155 23.79 -20.57 -2.18
N THR A 156 24.04 -20.27 -3.46
CA THR A 156 22.99 -20.19 -4.50
C THR A 156 22.79 -21.48 -5.28
N ARG A 157 23.58 -22.54 -5.00
CA ARG A 157 23.41 -23.83 -5.65
C ARG A 157 22.10 -24.51 -5.22
N ILE A 158 21.19 -24.66 -6.18
CA ILE A 158 19.96 -25.43 -6.02
C ILE A 158 20.34 -26.90 -5.85
N ARG A 159 20.03 -27.48 -4.69
CA ARG A 159 20.19 -28.93 -4.45
C ARG A 159 19.23 -29.70 -5.35
N GLU A 160 19.75 -30.61 -6.16
CA GLU A 160 18.92 -31.54 -6.93
C GLU A 160 18.17 -32.47 -5.98
N LEU A 161 16.84 -32.51 -6.11
CA LEU A 161 16.02 -33.47 -5.39
C LEU A 161 16.29 -34.87 -5.95
N PRO A 162 16.43 -35.90 -5.11
CA PRO A 162 16.51 -37.26 -5.60
C PRO A 162 15.21 -37.56 -6.36
N PHE A 163 15.33 -37.81 -7.66
CA PHE A 163 14.26 -38.36 -8.48
C PHE A 163 13.71 -39.59 -7.77
N ALA A 164 12.41 -39.58 -7.45
CA ALA A 164 11.68 -40.78 -7.09
C ALA A 164 11.75 -41.70 -8.31
N ALA A 165 12.58 -42.73 -8.23
CA ALA A 165 12.53 -43.84 -9.16
C ALA A 165 11.15 -44.50 -9.04
N ASP A 166 10.54 -44.71 -10.20
CA ASP A 166 9.24 -45.36 -10.36
C ASP A 166 9.11 -46.67 -9.58
N GLY A 167 7.92 -46.85 -9.01
CA GLY A 167 7.40 -48.09 -8.44
C GLY A 167 5.89 -48.04 -8.33
#